data_AF-A0A7W1JZS2-F1
#
_entry.id   AF-A0A7W1JZS2-F1
#
_cell.length_a   1.000
_cell.length_b   1.000
_cell.length_c   1.000
_cell.angle_alpha   90.00
_cell.angle_beta   90.00
_cell.angle_gamma   90.00
#
_symmetry.space_group_name_H-M   'P 1'
#
loop_
_entity.id
_entity.type
_entity.pdbx_description
1 polymer ?
#
loop_
_entity_poly.entity_id
_entity_poly.type
_entity_poly.pdbx_seq_one_letter_code
_entity_poly.pdbx_strand_id
1 'polypeptide(L)'
;MRIESSVTSISWIPSEAVEGLPKLPFSMGVAHYDAPPPDRIDDLEALHRADLFREANELRAWIDVEDGKIVDHGQSGSGRIGLTRLRVGPKEMAVAAVALPTLQDTEVGDGWVRFTQTAGGRTGMPAPRTVRGKPYFQINSAIAWTTLALTIHADGSVEHELTGASPFPRHWIYNHEAELVQKSGAIDFEKWYREAHEQNTPWGKEDSPAVVTAVETALERDLSLEIMGKDRKPHPRQLSEGELLVEQGEATEEERLVFLVLDGVLEVVIDGEVIGELGPGAIAGERAQLEGGTRTATLRARTKCKVVAVPGEELDSSALEQLAAGHRREES
;
A
#
# COMPACT_ATOMS: atom_id res chain seq x y z
N MET A 1 -8.32 14.22 31.65
CA MET A 1 -7.93 14.76 30.32
C MET A 1 -8.30 13.73 29.29
N ARG A 2 -9.02 14.13 28.23
CA ARG A 2 -9.33 13.21 27.12
C ARG A 2 -8.24 13.31 26.05
N ILE A 3 -7.75 12.16 25.59
CA ILE A 3 -6.83 12.03 24.46
C ILE A 3 -7.59 11.28 23.37
N GLU A 4 -7.66 11.84 22.17
CA GLU A 4 -8.34 11.24 21.01
C GLU A 4 -7.37 11.14 19.84
N SER A 5 -7.47 10.07 19.06
CA SER A 5 -6.70 9.91 17.84
C SER A 5 -7.42 9.03 16.81
N SER A 6 -6.86 8.94 15.62
CA SER A 6 -7.40 8.13 14.53
C SER A 6 -6.33 7.66 13.57
N VAL A 7 -6.60 6.53 12.92
CA VAL A 7 -5.86 6.03 11.76
C VAL A 7 -6.86 5.63 10.69
N THR A 8 -6.56 5.98 9.43
CA THR A 8 -7.41 5.65 8.29
C THR A 8 -6.62 4.89 7.25
N SER A 9 -7.20 3.86 6.64
CA SER A 9 -6.68 3.26 5.42
C SER A 9 -7.57 3.60 4.22
N ILE A 10 -6.96 3.76 3.05
CA ILE A 10 -7.65 3.82 1.76
C ILE A 10 -7.02 2.80 0.82
N SER A 11 -7.88 1.98 0.23
CA SER A 11 -7.55 0.87 -0.64
C SER A 11 -7.94 1.20 -2.08
N TRP A 12 -7.00 1.17 -3.01
CA TRP A 12 -7.19 1.59 -4.41
C TRP A 12 -6.40 0.70 -5.36
N ILE A 13 -6.80 0.61 -6.63
CA ILE A 13 -6.17 -0.27 -7.63
C ILE A 13 -5.16 0.53 -8.47
N PRO A 14 -3.84 0.33 -8.28
CA PRO A 14 -2.82 0.99 -9.09
C PRO A 14 -2.84 0.51 -10.54
N SER A 15 -2.37 1.36 -11.46
CA SER A 15 -2.30 1.07 -12.89
C SER A 15 -1.37 -0.10 -13.25
N GLU A 16 -0.34 -0.27 -12.43
CA GLU A 16 0.75 -1.23 -12.56
C GLU A 16 0.44 -2.58 -11.90
N ALA A 17 -0.68 -2.67 -11.17
CA ALA A 17 -1.01 -3.70 -10.20
C ALA A 17 -1.57 -5.01 -10.78
N VAL A 18 -2.09 -4.97 -11.99
CA VAL A 18 -2.69 -6.15 -12.64
C VAL A 18 -1.78 -6.56 -13.79
N GLU A 19 -1.34 -7.82 -13.84
CA GLU A 19 -0.61 -8.48 -14.95
C GLU A 19 -1.10 -9.93 -15.20
N GLY A 20 -1.00 -10.44 -16.43
CA GLY A 20 -1.44 -11.79 -16.83
C GLY A 20 -2.97 -12.01 -16.92
N LEU A 21 -3.45 -13.19 -17.30
CA LEU A 21 -4.87 -13.58 -17.09
C LEU A 21 -5.08 -13.76 -15.58
N PRO A 22 -5.90 -12.96 -14.88
CA PRO A 22 -7.25 -12.47 -15.24
C PRO A 22 -7.36 -11.00 -15.71
N LYS A 23 -6.35 -10.41 -16.37
CA LYS A 23 -6.39 -9.05 -16.95
C LYS A 23 -7.57 -8.76 -17.88
N LEU A 24 -8.20 -9.79 -18.46
CA LEU A 24 -9.17 -9.62 -19.56
C LEU A 24 -10.24 -8.55 -19.26
N PRO A 25 -10.81 -8.44 -18.05
CA PRO A 25 -11.72 -7.36 -17.73
C PRO A 25 -11.04 -5.98 -17.75
N PHE A 26 -9.87 -5.80 -17.13
CA PHE A 26 -9.16 -4.51 -17.13
C PHE A 26 -8.63 -4.11 -18.52
N SER A 27 -8.08 -5.06 -19.28
CA SER A 27 -7.51 -4.82 -20.61
C SER A 27 -8.56 -4.68 -21.72
N MET A 28 -9.75 -5.26 -21.56
CA MET A 28 -10.90 -5.03 -22.45
C MET A 28 -11.75 -3.82 -22.04
N GLY A 29 -11.30 -3.03 -21.06
CA GLY A 29 -12.00 -1.83 -20.59
C GLY A 29 -13.26 -2.13 -19.76
N VAL A 30 -13.44 -3.37 -19.32
CA VAL A 30 -14.50 -3.84 -18.43
C VAL A 30 -14.25 -3.42 -16.99
N ALA A 31 -13.01 -3.19 -16.56
CA ALA A 31 -12.68 -2.61 -15.26
C ALA A 31 -11.63 -1.50 -15.43
N HIS A 32 -11.57 -0.55 -14.51
CA HIS A 32 -10.69 0.63 -14.61
C HIS A 32 -9.67 0.64 -13.48
N TYR A 33 -8.49 1.19 -13.75
CA TYR A 33 -7.54 1.56 -12.71
C TYR A 33 -8.01 2.85 -12.02
N ASP A 34 -7.69 2.97 -10.74
CA ASP A 34 -8.02 4.16 -9.96
C ASP A 34 -6.93 5.23 -10.17
N ALA A 35 -7.32 6.50 -10.13
CA ALA A 35 -6.33 7.55 -9.86
C ALA A 35 -5.80 7.34 -8.43
N PRO A 36 -4.51 7.65 -8.15
CA PRO A 36 -4.00 7.57 -6.79
C PRO A 36 -4.86 8.47 -5.86
N PRO A 37 -5.16 8.01 -4.64
CA PRO A 37 -5.79 8.84 -3.61
C PRO A 37 -4.99 10.12 -3.33
N PRO A 38 -5.60 11.17 -2.76
CA PRO A 38 -4.85 12.34 -2.35
C PRO A 38 -3.92 12.02 -1.17
N ASP A 39 -2.79 12.71 -1.06
CA ASP A 39 -1.85 12.55 0.06
C ASP A 39 -2.41 13.10 1.40
N ARG A 40 -3.51 13.83 1.34
CA ARG A 40 -4.28 14.30 2.49
C ARG A 40 -5.76 14.03 2.29
N ILE A 41 -6.43 13.49 3.31
CA ILE A 41 -7.87 13.29 3.29
C ILE A 41 -8.56 14.53 3.87
N ASP A 42 -9.16 15.35 3.00
CA ASP A 42 -9.99 16.47 3.43
C ASP A 42 -11.41 16.02 3.81
N ASP A 43 -12.01 15.12 3.01
CA ASP A 43 -13.35 14.60 3.21
C ASP A 43 -13.47 13.17 2.65
N LEU A 44 -13.40 12.18 3.56
CA LEU A 44 -13.49 10.76 3.21
C LEU A 44 -14.85 10.40 2.57
N GLU A 45 -15.93 11.07 2.96
CA GLU A 45 -17.26 10.85 2.39
C GLU A 45 -17.38 11.43 0.98
N ALA A 46 -16.72 12.55 0.70
CA ALA A 46 -16.61 13.06 -0.66
C ALA A 46 -15.84 12.09 -1.56
N LEU A 47 -14.71 11.55 -1.08
CA LEU A 47 -13.94 10.53 -1.81
C LEU A 47 -14.80 9.28 -2.08
N HIS A 48 -15.59 8.85 -1.09
CA HIS A 48 -16.48 7.71 -1.21
C HIS A 48 -17.58 7.93 -2.26
N ARG A 49 -18.27 9.08 -2.20
CA ARG A 49 -19.31 9.45 -3.17
C ARG A 49 -18.77 9.62 -4.59
N ALA A 50 -17.52 10.05 -4.71
CA ALA A 50 -16.83 10.20 -5.99
C ALA A 50 -16.23 8.88 -6.51
N ASP A 51 -16.39 7.77 -5.78
CA ASP A 51 -15.91 6.43 -6.17
C ASP A 51 -14.38 6.38 -6.37
N LEU A 52 -13.63 7.12 -5.53
CA LEU A 52 -12.18 7.29 -5.62
C LEU A 52 -11.35 6.23 -4.87
N PHE A 53 -12.02 5.25 -4.25
CA PHE A 53 -11.37 4.11 -3.60
C PHE A 53 -12.25 2.88 -3.64
N ARG A 54 -11.67 1.70 -3.40
CA ARG A 54 -12.36 0.41 -3.35
C ARG A 54 -12.76 0.01 -1.94
N GLU A 55 -11.94 0.35 -0.96
CA GLU A 55 -12.22 0.16 0.46
C GLU A 55 -11.57 1.28 1.27
N ALA A 56 -12.18 1.64 2.41
CA ALA A 56 -11.55 2.49 3.40
C ALA A 56 -11.93 2.01 4.81
N ASN A 57 -10.97 2.02 5.72
CA ASN A 57 -11.17 1.68 7.13
C ASN A 57 -10.77 2.87 8.00
N GLU A 58 -11.72 3.46 8.72
CA GLU A 58 -11.47 4.60 9.59
C GLU A 58 -11.63 4.15 11.05
N LEU A 59 -10.53 4.06 11.79
CA LEU A 59 -10.50 3.76 13.23
C LEU A 59 -10.28 5.06 14.01
N ARG A 60 -11.22 5.38 14.90
CA ARG A 60 -11.13 6.52 15.82
C ARG A 60 -11.24 6.01 17.24
N ALA A 61 -10.37 6.46 18.14
CA ALA A 61 -10.42 6.04 19.53
C ALA A 61 -10.03 7.16 20.50
N TRP A 62 -10.38 6.97 21.76
CA TRP A 62 -10.08 7.89 22.83
C TRP A 62 -9.83 7.17 24.16
N ILE A 63 -9.07 7.83 25.03
CA ILE A 63 -8.91 7.48 26.44
C ILE A 63 -9.14 8.71 27.33
N ASP A 64 -9.66 8.50 28.54
CA ASP A 64 -9.68 9.51 29.60
C ASP A 64 -8.62 9.20 30.64
N VAL A 65 -7.81 10.20 30.96
CA VAL A 65 -6.69 10.10 31.91
C VAL A 65 -6.91 11.02 33.11
N GLU A 66 -6.85 10.48 34.32
CA GLU A 66 -6.88 11.21 35.58
C GLU A 66 -5.66 10.83 36.41
N ASP A 67 -4.92 11.83 36.91
CA ASP A 67 -3.70 11.63 37.71
C ASP A 67 -2.69 10.63 37.09
N GLY A 68 -2.55 10.68 35.76
CA GLY A 68 -1.66 9.80 35.00
C GLY A 68 -2.18 8.36 34.79
N LYS A 69 -3.44 8.08 35.16
CA LYS A 69 -4.07 6.77 35.01
C LYS A 69 -5.24 6.83 34.05
N ILE A 70 -5.39 5.80 33.23
CA ILE A 70 -6.52 5.65 32.33
C ILE A 70 -7.75 5.23 33.14
N VAL A 71 -8.82 6.02 33.06
CA VAL A 71 -10.07 5.81 33.81
C VAL A 71 -11.25 5.42 32.92
N ASP A 72 -11.20 5.73 31.63
CA ASP A 72 -12.20 5.34 30.64
C ASP A 72 -11.59 5.28 29.24
N HIS A 73 -12.23 4.57 28.31
CA HIS A 73 -11.77 4.41 26.94
C HIS A 73 -12.90 4.03 25.98
N GLY A 74 -12.73 4.34 24.69
CA GLY A 74 -13.70 3.94 23.68
C GLY A 74 -13.14 4.01 22.26
N GLN A 75 -13.75 3.23 21.37
CA GLN A 75 -13.48 3.26 19.93
C GLN A 75 -14.75 3.44 19.12
N SER A 76 -14.58 3.99 17.92
CA SER A 76 -15.61 4.26 16.93
C SER A 76 -14.99 4.24 15.54
N GLY A 77 -15.81 4.49 14.52
CA GLY A 77 -15.41 4.41 13.13
C GLY A 77 -15.99 3.18 12.44
N SER A 78 -15.71 3.04 11.15
CA SER A 78 -16.33 2.02 10.30
C SER A 78 -15.61 1.87 8.96
N GLY A 79 -15.86 0.75 8.29
CA GLY A 79 -15.45 0.54 6.91
C GLY A 79 -16.41 1.12 5.89
N ARG A 80 -15.88 1.46 4.71
CA ARG A 80 -16.64 1.86 3.51
C ARG A 80 -16.14 1.05 2.33
N ILE A 81 -17.04 0.58 1.47
CA ILE A 81 -16.66 -0.15 0.24
C ILE A 81 -17.15 0.63 -0.97
N GLY A 82 -16.21 1.02 -1.84
CA GLY A 82 -16.50 1.72 -3.08
C GLY A 82 -17.25 0.86 -4.08
N LEU A 83 -17.91 1.52 -5.04
CA LEU A 83 -18.73 0.85 -6.03
C LEU A 83 -17.84 0.30 -7.15
N THR A 84 -18.01 -0.96 -7.54
CA THR A 84 -17.29 -1.47 -8.72
C THR A 84 -18.15 -1.31 -9.97
N ARG A 85 -17.73 -0.41 -10.84
CA ARG A 85 -18.33 -0.20 -12.16
C ARG A 85 -17.59 -1.03 -13.19
N LEU A 86 -18.35 -1.90 -13.87
CA LEU A 86 -17.85 -2.74 -14.94
C LEU A 86 -18.43 -2.31 -16.29
N ARG A 87 -17.64 -2.25 -17.37
CA ARG A 87 -18.19 -2.08 -18.73
C ARG A 87 -18.33 -3.42 -19.43
N VAL A 88 -19.55 -3.82 -19.74
CA VAL A 88 -19.82 -5.03 -20.53
C VAL A 88 -20.29 -4.60 -21.93
N GLY A 89 -19.36 -4.54 -22.88
CA GLY A 89 -19.62 -3.98 -24.21
C GLY A 89 -19.93 -2.47 -24.13
N PRO A 90 -21.01 -1.96 -24.78
CA PRO A 90 -21.37 -0.55 -24.71
C PRO A 90 -22.11 -0.14 -23.42
N LYS A 91 -22.34 -1.08 -22.48
CA LYS A 91 -23.11 -0.84 -21.25
C LYS A 91 -22.21 -0.82 -20.02
N GLU A 92 -22.48 0.11 -19.12
CA GLU A 92 -21.90 0.14 -17.77
C GLU A 92 -22.84 -0.62 -16.81
N MET A 93 -22.28 -1.52 -16.01
CA MET A 93 -22.93 -2.31 -14.98
C MET A 93 -22.25 -2.02 -13.65
N ALA A 94 -23.00 -1.55 -12.67
CA ALA A 94 -22.52 -1.45 -11.31
C ALA A 94 -22.77 -2.78 -10.59
N VAL A 95 -21.72 -3.39 -10.02
CA VAL A 95 -21.88 -4.51 -9.10
C VAL A 95 -21.88 -3.95 -7.69
N ALA A 96 -22.96 -4.21 -6.96
CA ALA A 96 -23.09 -3.74 -5.60
C ALA A 96 -21.96 -4.31 -4.74
N ALA A 97 -21.15 -3.41 -4.20
CA ALA A 97 -20.25 -3.72 -3.11
C ALA A 97 -21.05 -4.14 -1.88
N VAL A 98 -20.57 -5.17 -1.17
CA VAL A 98 -21.20 -5.60 0.08
C VAL A 98 -20.18 -5.43 1.19
N ALA A 99 -20.36 -4.39 1.99
CA ALA A 99 -19.61 -4.21 3.23
C ALA A 99 -19.90 -5.37 4.19
N LEU A 100 -18.85 -5.91 4.79
CA LEU A 100 -18.97 -6.89 5.86
C LEU A 100 -19.01 -6.17 7.21
N PRO A 101 -19.53 -6.82 8.28
CA PRO A 101 -19.53 -6.22 9.61
C PRO A 101 -18.13 -5.82 10.04
N THR A 102 -17.95 -4.58 10.50
CA THR A 102 -16.69 -4.13 11.10
C THR A 102 -16.42 -4.94 12.36
N LEU A 103 -15.22 -5.51 12.46
CA LEU A 103 -14.75 -6.24 13.63
C LEU A 103 -13.91 -5.28 14.47
N GLN A 104 -14.09 -5.35 15.77
CA GLN A 104 -13.54 -4.40 16.73
C GLN A 104 -13.11 -5.15 17.98
N ASP A 105 -11.91 -4.87 18.46
CA ASP A 105 -11.35 -5.43 19.69
C ASP A 105 -10.60 -4.35 20.47
N THR A 106 -10.43 -4.57 21.77
CA THR A 106 -9.74 -3.61 22.64
C THR A 106 -8.93 -4.32 23.71
N GLU A 107 -7.66 -3.96 23.80
CA GLU A 107 -6.72 -4.48 24.80
C GLU A 107 -6.29 -3.33 25.73
N VAL A 108 -6.35 -3.57 27.04
CA VAL A 108 -5.96 -2.58 28.05
C VAL A 108 -4.70 -3.07 28.74
N GLY A 109 -3.65 -2.23 28.71
CA GLY A 109 -2.39 -2.48 29.38
C GLY A 109 -2.08 -1.46 30.48
N ASP A 110 -0.86 -1.52 31.00
CA ASP A 110 -0.40 -0.56 32.00
C ASP A 110 -0.02 0.77 31.33
N GLY A 111 -0.87 1.79 31.50
CA GLY A 111 -0.66 3.12 30.94
C GLY A 111 -0.96 3.25 29.45
N TRP A 112 -1.62 2.26 28.82
CA TRP A 112 -2.02 2.33 27.42
C TRP A 112 -3.30 1.52 27.13
N VAL A 113 -3.99 1.87 26.04
CA VAL A 113 -5.08 1.09 25.46
C VAL A 113 -4.84 0.93 23.97
N ARG A 114 -4.93 -0.31 23.47
CA ARG A 114 -4.82 -0.66 22.05
C ARG A 114 -6.19 -1.00 21.50
N PHE A 115 -6.54 -0.33 20.42
CA PHE A 115 -7.80 -0.48 19.71
C PHE A 115 -7.53 -1.14 18.37
N THR A 116 -8.22 -2.23 18.04
CA THR A 116 -8.05 -2.94 16.77
C THR A 116 -9.36 -2.92 16.00
N GLN A 117 -9.30 -2.57 14.71
CA GLN A 117 -10.46 -2.56 13.84
C GLN A 117 -10.15 -3.18 12.48
N THR A 118 -10.88 -4.25 12.14
CA THR A 118 -10.94 -4.77 10.77
C THR A 118 -12.17 -4.24 10.08
N ALA A 119 -11.96 -3.65 8.90
CA ALA A 119 -13.04 -3.30 8.00
C ALA A 119 -12.73 -3.74 6.57
N GLY A 120 -13.79 -3.98 5.79
CA GLY A 120 -13.66 -4.49 4.45
C GLY A 120 -14.95 -5.07 3.89
N GLY A 121 -14.84 -5.69 2.73
CA GLY A 121 -16.01 -6.25 2.08
C GLY A 121 -15.75 -6.73 0.66
N ARG A 122 -16.85 -7.14 0.04
CA ARG A 122 -16.88 -7.73 -1.29
C ARG A 122 -16.82 -6.64 -2.35
N THR A 123 -15.70 -6.55 -3.07
CA THR A 123 -15.39 -5.47 -4.02
C THR A 123 -16.09 -5.60 -5.38
N GLY A 124 -17.18 -6.37 -5.48
CA GLY A 124 -18.00 -6.46 -6.72
C GLY A 124 -17.34 -7.09 -7.96
N MET A 125 -16.06 -7.47 -7.95
CA MET A 125 -15.44 -8.19 -9.08
C MET A 125 -15.91 -9.66 -9.09
N PRO A 126 -16.60 -10.16 -10.14
CA PRO A 126 -17.01 -11.55 -10.21
C PRO A 126 -15.79 -12.46 -10.25
N ALA A 127 -15.58 -13.28 -9.22
CA ALA A 127 -14.52 -14.29 -9.19
C ALA A 127 -15.12 -15.70 -9.24
N PRO A 128 -15.37 -16.27 -10.44
CA PRO A 128 -15.83 -17.65 -10.56
C PRO A 128 -14.80 -18.61 -9.97
N ARG A 129 -15.24 -19.41 -8.99
CA ARG A 129 -14.42 -20.45 -8.34
C ARG A 129 -15.13 -21.80 -8.36
N THR A 130 -14.37 -22.87 -8.52
CA THR A 130 -14.90 -24.24 -8.45
C THR A 130 -15.21 -24.61 -7.00
N VAL A 131 -16.36 -25.23 -6.75
CA VAL A 131 -16.76 -25.71 -5.42
C VAL A 131 -17.12 -27.20 -5.47
N ARG A 132 -16.94 -27.91 -4.35
CA ARG A 132 -17.42 -29.29 -4.20
C ARG A 132 -18.94 -29.26 -4.01
N GLY A 133 -19.68 -29.84 -4.97
CA GLY A 133 -21.15 -29.93 -4.95
C GLY A 133 -21.81 -28.94 -5.91
N LYS A 134 -23.02 -29.28 -6.41
CA LYS A 134 -23.79 -28.43 -7.34
C LYS A 134 -24.03 -27.03 -6.74
N PRO A 135 -23.89 -25.92 -7.49
CA PRO A 135 -23.70 -25.84 -8.95
C PRO A 135 -22.25 -26.00 -9.45
N TYR A 136 -21.32 -26.51 -8.63
CA TYR A 136 -19.89 -26.76 -8.93
C TYR A 136 -19.04 -25.52 -9.19
N PHE A 137 -19.66 -24.35 -9.35
CA PHE A 137 -19.01 -23.06 -9.38
C PHE A 137 -19.78 -22.07 -8.49
N GLN A 138 -19.08 -21.15 -7.84
CA GLN A 138 -19.67 -19.99 -7.18
C GLN A 138 -19.08 -18.72 -7.78
N ILE A 139 -19.92 -17.70 -7.91
CA ILE A 139 -19.51 -16.36 -8.31
C ILE A 139 -19.63 -15.48 -7.07
N ASN A 140 -18.62 -15.54 -6.19
CA ASN A 140 -18.51 -14.62 -5.07
C ASN A 140 -17.32 -13.70 -5.38
N SER A 141 -17.47 -12.40 -5.13
CA SER A 141 -16.33 -11.49 -5.22
C SER A 141 -15.35 -11.74 -4.08
N ALA A 142 -14.06 -11.60 -4.41
CA ALA A 142 -13.00 -11.59 -3.41
C ALA A 142 -13.20 -10.42 -2.43
N ILE A 143 -12.71 -10.59 -1.21
CA ILE A 143 -12.86 -9.64 -0.11
C ILE A 143 -11.60 -8.79 -0.06
N ALA A 144 -11.73 -7.47 -0.08
CA ALA A 144 -10.65 -6.56 0.31
C ALA A 144 -10.87 -6.12 1.75
N TRP A 145 -9.82 -6.02 2.54
CA TRP A 145 -9.90 -5.59 3.93
C TRP A 145 -8.59 -4.98 4.40
N THR A 146 -8.68 -4.21 5.48
CA THR A 146 -7.55 -3.83 6.30
C THR A 146 -7.89 -4.04 7.77
N THR A 147 -6.89 -4.40 8.57
CA THR A 147 -6.94 -4.46 10.03
C THR A 147 -5.96 -3.42 10.55
N LEU A 148 -6.50 -2.39 11.19
CA LEU A 148 -5.75 -1.29 11.78
C LEU A 148 -5.67 -1.49 13.29
N ALA A 149 -4.53 -1.12 13.88
CA ALA A 149 -4.39 -0.96 15.31
C ALA A 149 -3.98 0.47 15.66
N LEU A 150 -4.50 0.99 16.77
CA LEU A 150 -4.20 2.30 17.32
C LEU A 150 -3.95 2.15 18.82
N THR A 151 -2.74 2.45 19.28
CA THR A 151 -2.39 2.43 20.71
C THR A 151 -2.33 3.87 21.21
N ILE A 152 -3.06 4.18 22.29
CA ILE A 152 -3.02 5.49 22.95
C ILE A 152 -2.49 5.31 24.37
N HIS A 153 -1.45 6.08 24.71
CA HIS A 153 -0.79 6.03 26.02
C HIS A 153 -1.27 7.17 26.92
N ALA A 154 -1.23 6.94 28.23
CA ALA A 154 -1.64 7.91 29.25
C ALA A 154 -0.77 9.19 29.25
N ASP A 155 0.45 9.11 28.71
CA ASP A 155 1.36 10.24 28.56
C ASP A 155 1.09 11.10 27.31
N GLY A 156 0.14 10.69 26.46
CA GLY A 156 -0.23 11.38 25.23
C GLY A 156 0.42 10.84 23.97
N SER A 157 1.34 9.88 24.05
CA SER A 157 1.89 9.21 22.86
C SER A 157 0.85 8.33 22.18
N VAL A 158 0.94 8.25 20.86
CA VAL A 158 0.02 7.49 20.00
C VAL A 158 0.83 6.72 18.96
N GLU A 159 0.48 5.46 18.78
CA GLU A 159 1.07 4.59 17.77
C GLU A 159 -0.04 4.03 16.87
N HIS A 160 0.23 3.88 15.57
CA HIS A 160 -0.70 3.26 14.64
C HIS A 160 -0.02 2.19 13.78
N GLU A 161 -0.76 1.16 13.40
CA GLU A 161 -0.25 0.05 12.62
C GLU A 161 -1.29 -0.48 11.63
N LEU A 162 -0.83 -0.95 10.46
CA LEU A 162 -1.58 -1.86 9.61
C LEU A 162 -1.16 -3.30 9.97
N THR A 163 -1.88 -3.92 10.89
CA THR A 163 -1.50 -5.24 11.43
C THR A 163 -1.88 -6.39 10.49
N GLY A 164 -2.86 -6.15 9.61
CA GLY A 164 -3.26 -7.12 8.59
C GLY A 164 -3.98 -6.45 7.42
N ALA A 165 -3.93 -7.07 6.25
CA ALA A 165 -4.61 -6.57 5.06
C ALA A 165 -4.80 -7.66 4.02
N SER A 166 -5.79 -7.48 3.14
CA SER A 166 -5.86 -8.25 1.91
C SER A 166 -4.57 -8.06 1.09
N PRO A 167 -4.06 -9.08 0.38
CA PRO A 167 -2.90 -8.90 -0.48
C PRO A 167 -3.19 -8.02 -1.72
N PHE A 168 -4.44 -7.66 -1.97
CA PHE A 168 -4.85 -6.74 -3.01
C PHE A 168 -6.19 -6.11 -2.59
N PRO A 169 -6.46 -4.83 -2.87
CA PRO A 169 -5.67 -3.89 -3.68
C PRO A 169 -4.52 -3.23 -2.88
N ARG A 170 -3.95 -2.11 -3.35
CA ARG A 170 -2.90 -1.39 -2.59
C ARG A 170 -3.55 -0.56 -1.49
N HIS A 171 -2.93 -0.53 -0.31
CA HIS A 171 -3.43 0.15 0.88
C HIS A 171 -2.54 1.34 1.25
N TRP A 172 -3.13 2.51 1.42
CA TRP A 172 -2.47 3.73 1.91
C TRP A 172 -2.98 4.03 3.32
N ILE A 173 -2.08 4.41 4.23
CA ILE A 173 -2.37 4.64 5.65
C ILE A 173 -2.16 6.12 5.97
N TYR A 174 -3.13 6.71 6.66
CA TYR A 174 -3.16 8.11 7.04
C TYR A 174 -3.23 8.25 8.56
N ASN A 175 -2.47 9.21 9.09
CA ASN A 175 -2.45 9.54 10.51
C ASN A 175 -3.69 10.35 10.94
N HIS A 176 -3.70 10.83 12.18
CA HIS A 176 -4.83 11.57 12.74
C HIS A 176 -5.00 12.99 12.17
N GLU A 177 -3.95 13.56 11.59
CA GLU A 177 -3.99 14.80 10.80
C GLU A 177 -4.49 14.58 9.36
N ALA A 178 -4.85 13.34 9.04
CA ALA A 178 -5.28 12.90 7.72
C ALA A 178 -4.20 12.97 6.64
N GLU A 179 -2.92 12.96 7.04
CA GLU A 179 -1.76 12.95 6.14
C GLU A 179 -1.33 11.50 5.87
N LEU A 180 -0.97 11.22 4.62
CA LEU A 180 -0.45 9.92 4.18
C LEU A 180 0.92 9.66 4.82
N VAL A 181 1.05 8.55 5.55
CA VAL A 181 2.26 8.21 6.32
C VAL A 181 2.87 6.86 5.99
N GLN A 182 2.08 5.88 5.53
CA GLN A 182 2.60 4.57 5.12
C GLN A 182 1.82 4.01 3.92
N LYS A 183 2.42 3.03 3.24
CA LYS A 183 1.79 2.28 2.14
C LYS A 183 2.04 0.79 2.33
N SER A 184 1.10 -0.07 1.91
CA SER A 184 1.39 -1.50 1.76
C SER A 184 2.47 -1.69 0.68
N GLY A 185 3.54 -2.40 1.02
CA GLY A 185 4.73 -2.52 0.19
C GLY A 185 4.55 -3.44 -1.02
N ALA A 186 3.72 -4.48 -0.92
CA ALA A 186 3.52 -5.45 -2.00
C ALA A 186 2.04 -5.72 -2.24
N ILE A 187 1.69 -6.05 -3.47
CA ILE A 187 0.36 -6.52 -3.86
C ILE A 187 0.43 -7.85 -4.63
N ASP A 188 -0.53 -8.74 -4.37
CA ASP A 188 -0.66 -10.03 -5.03
C ASP A 188 -2.12 -10.28 -5.44
N PHE A 189 -2.43 -9.89 -6.67
CA PHE A 189 -3.75 -10.06 -7.25
C PHE A 189 -4.12 -11.55 -7.40
N GLU A 190 -3.18 -12.42 -7.76
CA GLU A 190 -3.47 -13.84 -8.01
C GLU A 190 -3.83 -14.54 -6.70
N LYS A 191 -3.04 -14.31 -5.64
CA LYS A 191 -3.32 -14.79 -4.29
C LYS A 191 -4.65 -14.25 -3.80
N TRP A 192 -4.87 -12.94 -3.88
CA TRP A 192 -6.13 -12.32 -3.48
C TRP A 192 -7.34 -12.96 -4.20
N TYR A 193 -7.28 -13.05 -5.53
CA TYR A 193 -8.38 -13.56 -6.33
C TYR A 193 -8.73 -15.01 -5.99
N ARG A 194 -7.74 -15.84 -5.62
CA ARG A 194 -7.92 -17.26 -5.30
C ARG A 194 -8.27 -17.54 -3.84
N GLU A 195 -7.74 -16.73 -2.92
CA GLU A 195 -7.70 -17.07 -1.50
C GLU A 195 -8.49 -16.11 -0.62
N ALA A 196 -8.76 -14.86 -1.05
CA ALA A 196 -9.49 -13.85 -0.26
C ALA A 196 -11.00 -14.12 -0.21
N HIS A 197 -11.35 -15.26 0.36
CA HIS A 197 -12.69 -15.73 0.62
C HIS A 197 -12.89 -15.90 2.11
N GLU A 198 -14.12 -15.80 2.57
CA GLU A 198 -14.51 -15.66 3.98
C GLU A 198 -13.70 -16.50 4.98
N GLN A 199 -13.38 -17.77 4.67
CA GLN A 199 -12.60 -18.66 5.55
C GLN A 199 -11.17 -18.18 5.82
N ASN A 200 -10.51 -17.55 4.84
CA ASN A 200 -9.12 -17.08 4.94
C ASN A 200 -9.07 -15.56 5.13
N THR A 201 -10.05 -15.01 5.85
CA THR A 201 -10.18 -13.58 6.13
C THR A 201 -10.54 -13.39 7.60
N PRO A 202 -10.48 -12.16 8.14
CA PRO A 202 -10.74 -11.96 9.57
C PRO A 202 -12.13 -12.44 10.01
N TRP A 203 -13.12 -12.42 9.10
CA TRP A 203 -14.46 -13.00 9.33
C TRP A 203 -14.46 -14.54 9.46
N GLY A 204 -13.45 -15.21 8.91
CA GLY A 204 -13.13 -16.63 9.08
C GLY A 204 -12.10 -16.92 10.18
N LYS A 205 -11.65 -15.90 10.92
CA LYS A 205 -10.61 -15.95 11.97
C LYS A 205 -9.18 -16.16 11.47
N GLU A 206 -8.89 -15.76 10.24
CA GLU A 206 -7.54 -15.73 9.68
C GLU A 206 -7.23 -14.31 9.18
N ASP A 207 -6.08 -13.73 9.53
CA ASP A 207 -5.65 -12.45 8.95
C ASP A 207 -4.35 -12.64 8.18
N SER A 208 -4.08 -11.74 7.24
CA SER A 208 -2.88 -11.75 6.43
C SER A 208 -1.95 -10.62 6.88
N PRO A 209 -0.73 -10.92 7.37
CA PRO A 209 0.23 -9.90 7.74
C PRO A 209 0.49 -8.94 6.58
N ALA A 210 0.49 -7.64 6.86
CA ALA A 210 0.80 -6.62 5.87
C ALA A 210 2.25 -6.17 6.02
N VAL A 211 2.99 -6.14 4.91
CA VAL A 211 4.28 -5.43 4.85
C VAL A 211 3.97 -3.99 4.48
N VAL A 212 4.41 -3.04 5.29
CA VAL A 212 4.28 -1.60 5.02
C VAL A 212 5.63 -0.96 4.79
N THR A 213 5.65 0.10 3.99
CA THR A 213 6.83 0.93 3.74
C THR A 213 6.49 2.39 4.01
N ALA A 214 7.52 3.20 4.25
CA ALA A 214 7.39 4.65 4.27
C ALA A 214 6.85 5.17 2.93
N VAL A 215 6.27 6.36 2.98
CA VAL A 215 5.78 7.09 1.81
C VAL A 215 6.95 7.80 1.14
N GLU A 216 6.98 7.79 -0.18
CA GLU A 216 7.97 8.53 -0.95
C GLU A 216 7.86 10.04 -0.69
N THR A 217 9.01 10.71 -0.77
CA THR A 217 9.10 12.17 -0.68
C THR A 217 8.38 12.84 -1.85
N ALA A 218 8.03 14.12 -1.70
CA ALA A 218 7.44 14.90 -2.80
C ALA A 218 8.33 14.89 -4.06
N LEU A 219 9.65 14.92 -3.86
CA LEU A 219 10.63 14.87 -4.95
C LEU A 219 10.61 13.53 -5.68
N GLU A 220 10.57 12.42 -4.96
CA GLU A 220 10.44 11.08 -5.56
C GLU A 220 9.11 10.91 -6.29
N ARG A 221 8.03 11.52 -5.79
CA ARG A 221 6.73 11.51 -6.48
C ARG A 221 6.79 12.24 -7.81
N ASP A 222 7.41 13.41 -7.86
CA ASP A 222 7.59 14.18 -9.10
C ASP A 222 8.44 13.39 -10.11
N LEU A 223 9.55 12.79 -9.66
CA LEU A 223 10.39 11.92 -10.49
C LEU A 223 9.65 10.66 -10.96
N SER A 224 8.84 10.05 -10.11
CA SER A 224 7.99 8.91 -10.47
C SER A 224 7.00 9.27 -11.57
N LEU A 225 6.36 10.44 -11.49
CA LEU A 225 5.46 10.95 -12.54
C LEU A 225 6.19 11.23 -13.85
N GLU A 226 7.43 11.74 -13.80
CA GLU A 226 8.28 11.95 -14.97
C GLU A 226 8.67 10.61 -15.64
N ILE A 227 9.06 9.62 -14.84
CA ILE A 227 9.41 8.26 -15.30
C ILE A 227 8.20 7.57 -15.93
N MET A 228 7.02 7.72 -15.31
CA MET A 228 5.77 7.10 -15.73
C MET A 228 4.98 7.92 -16.76
N GLY A 229 5.54 9.04 -17.24
CA GLY A 229 4.88 9.97 -18.15
C GLY A 229 4.31 9.31 -19.41
N LYS A 230 3.21 9.85 -19.94
CA LYS A 230 2.38 9.24 -21.01
C LYS A 230 3.12 8.89 -22.31
N ASP A 231 4.22 9.57 -22.61
CA ASP A 231 5.02 9.35 -23.81
C ASP A 231 6.11 8.27 -23.62
N ARG A 232 6.36 7.85 -22.37
CA ARG A 232 7.23 6.73 -22.03
C ARG A 232 6.42 5.44 -21.89
N LYS A 233 6.97 4.35 -22.43
CA LYS A 233 6.49 2.98 -22.17
C LYS A 233 7.55 2.26 -21.35
N PRO A 234 7.60 2.51 -20.03
CA PRO A 234 8.55 1.81 -19.19
C PRO A 234 8.29 0.31 -19.27
N HIS A 235 9.37 -0.48 -19.32
CA HIS A 235 9.32 -1.93 -19.34
C HIS A 235 9.69 -2.42 -17.94
N PRO A 236 8.72 -2.81 -17.11
CA PRO A 236 9.03 -3.21 -15.75
C PRO A 236 9.82 -4.52 -15.74
N ARG A 237 10.89 -4.56 -14.96
CA ARG A 237 11.60 -5.78 -14.58
C ARG A 237 10.98 -6.35 -13.31
N GLN A 238 10.77 -7.66 -13.28
CA GLN A 238 10.36 -8.37 -12.06
C GLN A 238 11.60 -8.94 -11.37
N LEU A 239 11.58 -8.92 -10.04
CA LEU A 239 12.57 -9.55 -9.18
C LEU A 239 11.88 -10.55 -8.28
N SER A 240 12.48 -11.72 -8.12
CA SER A 240 12.05 -12.68 -7.09
C SER A 240 12.54 -12.25 -5.71
N GLU A 241 11.89 -12.72 -4.65
CA GLU A 241 12.41 -12.55 -3.29
C GLU A 241 13.84 -13.11 -3.19
N GLY A 242 14.74 -12.33 -2.58
CA GLY A 242 16.17 -12.59 -2.46
C GLY A 242 17.01 -12.18 -3.67
N GLU A 243 16.42 -11.85 -4.82
CA GLU A 243 17.15 -11.43 -6.01
C GLU A 243 17.79 -10.05 -5.83
N LEU A 244 19.03 -9.88 -6.32
CA LEU A 244 19.72 -8.59 -6.33
C LEU A 244 19.25 -7.74 -7.53
N LEU A 245 18.90 -6.49 -7.26
CA LEU A 245 18.71 -5.49 -8.31
C LEU A 245 20.06 -4.91 -8.76
N VAL A 246 20.89 -4.53 -7.79
CA VAL A 246 22.26 -4.03 -7.97
C VAL A 246 23.12 -4.44 -6.77
N GLU A 247 24.43 -4.53 -6.97
CA GLU A 247 25.39 -4.88 -5.93
C GLU A 247 26.31 -3.69 -5.59
N GLN A 248 26.62 -3.49 -4.31
CA GLN A 248 27.56 -2.47 -3.85
C GLN A 248 28.93 -2.67 -4.52
N GLY A 249 29.52 -1.57 -5.02
CA GLY A 249 30.80 -1.61 -5.72
C GLY A 249 30.70 -2.00 -7.20
N GLU A 250 29.53 -2.42 -7.69
CA GLU A 250 29.28 -2.63 -9.12
C GLU A 250 29.50 -1.31 -9.88
N ALA A 251 30.37 -1.34 -10.89
CA ALA A 251 30.55 -0.25 -11.82
C ALA A 251 29.47 -0.34 -12.90
N THR A 252 28.69 0.71 -13.09
CA THR A 252 27.72 0.77 -14.19
C THR A 252 28.47 1.02 -15.50
N GLU A 253 28.53 0.02 -16.39
CA GLU A 253 28.96 0.20 -17.78
C GLU A 253 27.95 1.06 -18.55
N GLU A 254 28.47 1.92 -19.45
CA GLU A 254 27.86 2.81 -20.47
C GLU A 254 26.55 3.60 -20.13
N GLU A 255 25.55 3.04 -19.44
CA GLU A 255 24.30 3.69 -19.03
C GLU A 255 24.06 3.56 -17.52
N ARG A 256 24.14 4.70 -16.82
CA ARG A 256 23.87 4.80 -15.38
C ARG A 256 22.37 4.80 -15.13
N LEU A 257 21.85 3.66 -14.70
CA LEU A 257 20.41 3.48 -14.47
C LEU A 257 19.98 3.99 -13.10
N VAL A 258 18.86 4.71 -13.10
CA VAL A 258 18.03 5.04 -11.94
C VAL A 258 16.80 4.12 -11.97
N PHE A 259 16.38 3.67 -10.80
CA PHE A 259 15.28 2.72 -10.62
C PHE A 259 14.10 3.37 -9.90
N LEU A 260 12.89 3.08 -10.38
CA LEU A 260 11.64 3.36 -9.69
C LEU A 260 11.03 2.04 -9.22
N VAL A 261 10.71 1.94 -7.94
CA VAL A 261 9.97 0.80 -7.39
C VAL A 261 8.48 0.97 -7.67
N LEU A 262 7.89 0.08 -8.45
CA LEU A 262 6.44 0.08 -8.75
C LEU A 262 5.65 -0.79 -7.77
N ASP A 263 6.26 -1.89 -7.34
CA ASP A 263 5.68 -2.82 -6.39
C ASP A 263 6.77 -3.62 -5.67
N GLY A 264 6.48 -4.05 -4.45
CA GLY A 264 7.38 -4.80 -3.59
C GLY A 264 8.29 -3.93 -2.74
N VAL A 265 9.08 -4.59 -1.90
CA VAL A 265 10.03 -3.97 -0.97
C VAL A 265 11.45 -4.42 -1.28
N LEU A 266 12.34 -3.45 -1.49
CA LEU A 266 13.78 -3.66 -1.59
C LEU A 266 14.44 -3.32 -0.25
N GLU A 267 15.34 -4.16 0.22
CA GLU A 267 16.29 -3.83 1.29
C GLU A 267 17.49 -3.08 0.71
N VAL A 268 17.92 -2.03 1.41
CA VAL A 268 19.17 -1.31 1.16
C VAL A 268 20.25 -1.86 2.09
N VAL A 269 21.31 -2.40 1.52
CA VAL A 269 22.40 -3.06 2.26
C VAL A 269 23.73 -2.39 1.97
N ILE A 270 24.44 -1.96 3.02
CA ILE A 270 25.78 -1.38 2.94
C ILE A 270 26.71 -2.23 3.81
N ASP A 271 27.82 -2.70 3.24
CA ASP A 271 28.84 -3.50 3.94
C ASP A 271 28.28 -4.74 4.66
N GLY A 272 27.17 -5.27 4.15
CA GLY A 272 26.47 -6.45 4.71
C GLY A 272 25.39 -6.13 5.74
N GLU A 273 25.20 -4.87 6.13
CA GLU A 273 24.18 -4.44 7.09
C GLU A 273 22.97 -3.83 6.36
N VAL A 274 21.75 -4.21 6.77
CA VAL A 274 20.50 -3.62 6.26
C VAL A 274 20.31 -2.26 6.93
N ILE A 275 20.34 -1.20 6.14
CA ILE A 275 20.23 0.18 6.64
C ILE A 275 18.84 0.80 6.41
N GLY A 276 18.02 0.19 5.54
CA GLY A 276 16.69 0.71 5.23
C GLY A 276 15.93 -0.15 4.23
N GLU A 277 14.70 0.25 3.94
CA GLU A 277 13.80 -0.39 2.98
C GLU A 277 13.24 0.64 2.00
N LEU A 278 13.13 0.27 0.73
CA LEU A 278 12.50 1.06 -0.33
C LEU A 278 11.23 0.38 -0.80
N GLY A 279 10.13 1.13 -0.76
CA GLY A 279 8.82 0.66 -1.18
C GLY A 279 8.33 1.32 -2.47
N PRO A 280 7.08 1.04 -2.85
CA PRO A 280 6.48 1.56 -4.08
C PRO A 280 6.41 3.09 -4.10
N GLY A 281 6.93 3.68 -5.17
CA GLY A 281 7.12 5.12 -5.34
C GLY A 281 8.57 5.59 -5.12
N ALA A 282 9.40 4.80 -4.42
CA ALA A 282 10.77 5.17 -4.12
C ALA A 282 11.67 5.15 -5.37
N ILE A 283 12.64 6.07 -5.39
CA ILE A 283 13.65 6.19 -6.44
C ILE A 283 15.02 5.79 -5.89
N ALA A 284 15.79 5.00 -6.64
CA ALA A 284 17.11 4.55 -6.22
C ALA A 284 18.14 4.57 -7.35
N GLY A 285 19.41 4.71 -6.99
CA GLY A 285 20.53 4.65 -7.93
C GLY A 285 20.95 6.00 -8.50
N GLU A 286 20.33 7.08 -8.03
CA GLU A 286 20.66 8.48 -8.30
C GLU A 286 22.11 8.81 -7.95
N ARG A 287 22.67 8.21 -6.87
CA ARG A 287 24.06 8.43 -6.48
C ARG A 287 25.04 7.89 -7.50
N ALA A 288 24.78 6.72 -8.10
CA ALA A 288 25.63 6.20 -9.16
C ALA A 288 25.63 7.14 -10.39
N GLN A 289 24.50 7.80 -10.67
CA GLN A 289 24.41 8.81 -11.73
C GLN A 289 25.35 10.00 -11.47
N LEU A 290 25.45 10.46 -10.22
CA LEU A 290 26.17 11.68 -9.81
C LEU A 290 27.63 11.43 -9.40
N GLU A 291 27.92 10.30 -8.76
CA GLU A 291 29.17 10.00 -8.03
C GLU A 291 30.09 9.04 -8.81
N GLY A 292 30.12 9.15 -10.15
CA GLY A 292 31.11 8.46 -10.98
C GLY A 292 30.74 7.03 -11.41
N GLY A 293 29.49 6.59 -11.22
CA GLY A 293 28.99 5.32 -11.77
C GLY A 293 29.15 4.09 -10.88
N THR A 294 29.61 4.24 -9.63
CA THR A 294 29.72 3.10 -8.71
C THR A 294 28.49 3.03 -7.80
N ARG A 295 27.93 1.82 -7.62
CA ARG A 295 26.82 1.60 -6.68
C ARG A 295 27.33 1.70 -5.24
N THR A 296 26.70 2.56 -4.44
CA THR A 296 27.07 2.82 -3.04
C THR A 296 26.44 1.84 -2.05
N ALA A 297 25.42 1.11 -2.48
CA ALA A 297 24.71 0.11 -1.69
C ALA A 297 24.22 -1.04 -2.60
N THR A 298 24.01 -2.20 -2.00
CA THR A 298 23.31 -3.33 -2.60
C THR A 298 21.81 -3.13 -2.41
N LEU A 299 21.03 -3.36 -3.47
CA LEU A 299 19.57 -3.40 -3.39
C LEU A 299 19.09 -4.83 -3.60
N ARG A 300 18.43 -5.40 -2.59
CA ARG A 300 17.96 -6.80 -2.61
C ARG A 300 16.45 -6.85 -2.42
N ALA A 301 15.77 -7.65 -3.23
CA ALA A 301 14.34 -7.86 -3.11
C ALA A 301 14.00 -8.61 -1.81
N ARG A 302 13.26 -7.97 -0.88
CA ARG A 302 12.72 -8.60 0.33
C ARG A 302 11.37 -9.27 0.07
N THR A 303 10.62 -8.74 -0.89
CA THR A 303 9.44 -9.41 -1.45
C THR A 303 9.65 -9.60 -2.96
N LYS A 304 8.72 -10.27 -3.65
CA LYS A 304 8.63 -10.10 -5.10
C LYS A 304 8.52 -8.61 -5.42
N CYS A 305 9.34 -8.11 -6.34
CA CYS A 305 9.37 -6.69 -6.69
C CYS A 305 9.14 -6.48 -8.18
N LYS A 306 8.68 -5.27 -8.51
CA LYS A 306 8.53 -4.76 -9.86
C LYS A 306 9.19 -3.40 -9.91
N VAL A 307 10.17 -3.23 -10.79
CA VAL A 307 10.97 -2.01 -10.89
C VAL A 307 11.05 -1.54 -12.34
N VAL A 308 11.15 -0.24 -12.54
CA VAL A 308 11.46 0.36 -13.84
C VAL A 308 12.87 0.90 -13.77
N ALA A 309 13.68 0.60 -14.78
CA ALA A 309 14.99 1.20 -14.95
C ALA A 309 14.93 2.26 -16.05
N VAL A 310 15.51 3.43 -15.80
CA VAL A 310 15.66 4.51 -16.77
C VAL A 310 17.10 5.03 -16.76
N PRO A 311 17.64 5.47 -17.91
CA PRO A 311 18.91 6.18 -17.91
C PRO A 311 18.78 7.47 -17.09
N GLY A 312 19.67 7.66 -16.11
CA GLY A 312 19.64 8.82 -15.22
C GLY A 312 19.90 10.15 -15.93
N GLU A 313 20.48 10.12 -17.13
CA GLU A 313 20.68 11.31 -17.97
C GLU A 313 19.38 11.83 -18.60
N GLU A 314 18.35 10.99 -18.66
CA GLU A 314 17.03 11.40 -19.13
C GLU A 314 16.13 11.95 -18.01
N LEU A 315 16.70 12.20 -16.82
CA LEU A 315 16.01 12.78 -15.65
C LEU A 315 16.61 14.14 -15.30
N ASP A 316 15.84 14.98 -14.59
CA ASP A 316 16.35 16.26 -14.11
C ASP A 316 17.52 16.08 -13.13
N SER A 317 18.72 16.49 -13.56
CA SER A 317 19.94 16.46 -12.76
C SER A 317 19.82 17.17 -11.40
N SER A 318 19.10 18.30 -11.32
CA SER A 318 18.91 19.03 -10.06
C SER A 318 18.01 18.25 -9.11
N ALA A 319 17.02 17.52 -9.63
CA ALA A 319 16.17 16.67 -8.82
C ALA A 319 16.98 15.49 -8.25
N LEU A 320 17.83 14.86 -9.07
CA LEU A 320 18.70 13.77 -8.61
C LEU A 320 19.70 14.23 -7.53
N GLU A 321 20.28 15.43 -7.66
CA GLU A 321 21.20 15.99 -6.65
C GLU A 321 20.51 16.23 -5.30
N GLN A 322 19.27 16.76 -5.34
CA GLN A 322 18.47 16.97 -4.13
C GLN A 322 18.09 15.64 -3.47
N LEU A 323 17.73 14.63 -4.28
CA LEU A 323 17.41 13.28 -3.79
C LEU A 323 18.62 12.64 -3.10
N ALA A 324 19.78 12.67 -3.75
CA ALA A 324 21.03 12.13 -3.17
C ALA A 324 21.41 12.82 -1.85
N ALA A 325 21.17 14.13 -1.74
CA ALA A 325 21.42 14.87 -0.51
C ALA A 325 20.43 14.52 0.62
N GLY A 326 19.20 14.11 0.27
CA GLY A 326 18.20 13.59 1.20
C GLY A 326 18.62 12.24 1.78
N HIS A 327 18.86 11.26 0.91
CA HIS A 327 19.23 9.90 1.33
C HIS A 327 20.49 9.86 2.20
N ARG A 328 21.51 10.69 1.92
CA ARG A 328 22.71 10.77 2.78
C ARG A 328 22.42 11.18 4.22
N ARG A 329 21.38 11.99 4.46
CA ARG A 329 21.00 12.40 5.82
C ARG A 329 20.26 11.31 6.57
N GLU A 330 19.58 10.43 5.86
CA GLU A 330 18.87 9.29 6.42
C GLU A 330 19.83 8.13 6.75
N GLU A 331 20.99 8.07 6.08
CA GLU A 331 22.11 7.16 6.37
C GLU A 331 22.97 7.56 7.59
N SER A 332 22.83 8.80 8.12
CA SER A 332 23.69 9.39 9.17
C SER A 332 23.04 9.39 10.56
#